data_AF-A0A2A4SLC1-F1
#
_entry.id   AF-A0A2A4SLC1-F1
#
_cell.length_a   1.000
_cell.length_b   1.000
_cell.length_c   1.000
_cell.angle_alpha   90.00
_cell.angle_beta   90.00
_cell.angle_gamma   90.00
#
_symmetry.space_group_name_H-M   'P 1'
#
loop_
_entity.id
_entity.type
_entity.pdbx_description
1 polymer ?
#
loop_
_entity_poly.entity_id
_entity_poly.type
_entity_poly.pdbx_seq_one_letter_code
_entity_poly.pdbx_strand_id
1 'polypeptide(L)'
;MKNKKVFLGGTCNQSTWRNALIPQLQIEYFNPVVAVWTEEAYQEEILQREKCTYCLYVITVDILGVYSIAEVVDDSNKRPQKTIFCFLEEGFSPPQIQSLKAVGKMVQNNGAHWLNGLPEVALFLNQNLY
;
A
#
# COMPACT_ATOMS: atom_id res chain seq x y z
N MET A 1 11.75 -4.91 21.69
CA MET A 1 10.68 -5.15 20.69
C MET A 1 11.20 -4.58 19.37
N LYS A 2 11.08 -5.29 18.24
CA LYS A 2 11.43 -4.70 16.93
C LYS A 2 10.41 -3.60 16.64
N ASN A 3 10.87 -2.38 16.32
CA ASN A 3 9.99 -1.35 15.78
C ASN A 3 9.30 -1.92 14.54
N LYS A 4 7.96 -1.84 14.51
CA LYS A 4 7.21 -2.23 13.31
C LYS A 4 7.51 -1.23 12.21
N LYS A 5 7.53 -1.69 10.96
CA LYS A 5 7.82 -0.86 9.78
C LYS A 5 6.81 -1.13 8.66
N VAL A 6 6.38 -0.09 7.94
CA VAL A 6 5.50 -0.21 6.78
C VAL A 6 6.22 0.10 5.46
N PHE A 7 6.05 -0.76 4.47
CA PHE A 7 6.43 -0.51 3.08
C PHE A 7 5.32 0.27 2.37
N LEU A 8 5.65 1.43 1.77
CA LEU A 8 4.70 2.34 1.13
C LEU A 8 4.60 2.10 -0.39
N GLY A 9 4.02 0.97 -0.79
CA GLY A 9 3.80 0.57 -2.18
C GLY A 9 2.55 1.17 -2.83
N GLY A 10 2.33 0.83 -4.11
CA GLY A 10 1.22 1.34 -4.92
C GLY A 10 1.63 2.50 -5.83
N THR A 11 0.68 3.33 -6.24
CA THR A 11 0.89 4.34 -7.29
C THR A 11 2.04 5.30 -6.95
N CYS A 12 3.01 5.44 -7.87
CA CYS A 12 4.13 6.39 -7.76
C CYS A 12 3.84 7.63 -8.63
N ASN A 13 4.20 7.62 -9.92
CA ASN A 13 3.94 8.65 -10.94
C ASN A 13 3.82 10.11 -10.37
N GLN A 14 2.77 10.85 -10.72
CA GLN A 14 2.49 12.19 -10.21
C GLN A 14 1.67 12.16 -8.91
N SER A 15 1.50 10.97 -8.31
CA SER A 15 0.63 10.79 -7.17
C SER A 15 1.32 11.27 -5.89
N THR A 16 0.61 12.10 -5.12
CA THR A 16 1.13 12.75 -3.91
C THR A 16 0.59 12.13 -2.62
N TRP A 17 -0.09 10.98 -2.68
CA TRP A 17 -0.74 10.37 -1.51
C TRP A 17 0.23 10.14 -0.34
N ARG A 18 1.52 9.86 -0.62
CA ARG A 18 2.55 9.68 0.41
C ARG A 18 2.78 10.97 1.21
N ASN A 19 2.70 12.14 0.57
CA ASN A 19 2.84 13.44 1.25
C ASN A 19 1.70 13.69 2.24
N ALA A 20 0.51 13.12 1.97
CA ALA A 20 -0.61 13.19 2.90
C ALA A 20 -0.52 12.15 4.02
N LEU A 21 -0.05 10.93 3.74
CA LEU A 21 0.01 9.85 4.73
C LEU A 21 1.20 9.97 5.69
N ILE A 22 2.41 10.20 5.17
CA ILE A 22 3.66 10.14 5.95
C ILE A 22 3.62 11.04 7.21
N PRO A 23 3.13 12.29 7.18
CA PRO A 23 3.05 13.14 8.37
C PRO A 23 2.13 12.60 9.48
N GLN A 24 1.24 11.65 9.16
CA GLN A 24 0.31 11.04 10.11
C GLN A 24 0.85 9.74 10.72
N LEU A 25 1.96 9.20 10.19
CA LEU A 25 2.54 7.94 10.64
C LEU A 25 3.38 8.14 11.91
N GLN A 26 3.13 7.29 12.90
CA GLN A 26 3.93 7.15 14.12
C GLN A 26 4.85 5.91 14.05
N ILE A 27 4.60 5.01 13.09
CA ILE A 27 5.39 3.82 12.77
C ILE A 27 6.54 4.17 11.82
N GLU A 28 7.65 3.42 11.86
CA GLU A 28 8.70 3.52 10.85
C GLU A 28 8.15 3.18 9.45
N TYR A 29 8.69 3.80 8.41
CA TYR A 29 8.26 3.54 7.03
C TYR A 29 9.43 3.40 6.06
N PHE A 30 9.17 2.75 4.94
CA PHE A 30 10.02 2.77 3.75
C PHE A 30 9.24 3.32 2.57
N ASN A 31 9.76 4.38 1.95
CA ASN A 31 9.21 4.94 0.72
C ASN A 31 10.02 4.43 -0.49
N PRO A 32 9.44 3.59 -1.38
CA PRO A 32 10.16 3.03 -2.53
C PRO A 32 10.37 4.03 -3.67
N VAL A 33 9.79 5.23 -3.60
CA VAL A 33 9.92 6.24 -4.67
C VAL A 33 11.33 6.81 -4.67
N VAL A 34 12.06 6.54 -5.74
CA VAL A 34 13.40 7.09 -6.02
C VAL A 34 13.37 7.98 -7.26
N ALA A 35 14.26 8.98 -7.31
CA ALA A 35 14.35 9.89 -8.46
C ALA A 35 14.86 9.21 -9.74
N VAL A 36 15.71 8.18 -9.59
CA VAL A 36 16.28 7.39 -10.68
C VAL A 36 16.14 5.93 -10.31
N TRP A 37 15.54 5.14 -11.20
CA TRP A 37 15.48 3.69 -11.03
C TRP A 37 16.86 3.09 -11.29
N THR A 38 17.35 2.27 -10.36
CA THR A 38 18.57 1.47 -10.49
C THR A 38 18.29 0.04 -10.02
N GLU A 39 19.14 -0.91 -10.41
CA GLU A 39 19.03 -2.29 -9.96
C GLU A 39 19.12 -2.38 -8.42
N GLU A 40 19.98 -1.59 -7.80
CA GLU A 40 20.12 -1.54 -6.34
C GLU A 40 18.84 -1.02 -5.67
N ALA A 41 18.18 -0.02 -6.24
CA ALA A 41 16.91 0.48 -5.74
C ALA A 41 15.81 -0.58 -5.82
N TYR A 42 15.79 -1.36 -6.91
CA TYR A 42 14.87 -2.48 -7.08
C TYR A 42 15.14 -3.62 -6.07
N GLN A 43 16.40 -4.00 -5.88
CA GLN A 43 16.77 -5.02 -4.89
C GLN A 43 16.44 -4.57 -3.46
N GLU A 44 16.66 -3.29 -3.13
CA GLU A 44 16.27 -2.73 -1.84
C GLU A 44 14.75 -2.75 -1.65
N GLU A 45 13.97 -2.47 -2.70
CA GLU A 45 12.52 -2.55 -2.66
C GLU A 45 12.05 -3.97 -2.29
N ILE A 46 12.60 -5.00 -2.95
CA ILE A 46 12.29 -6.41 -2.64
C ILE A 46 12.64 -6.73 -1.19
N LEU A 47 13.83 -6.32 -0.74
CA LEU A 47 14.32 -6.57 0.61
C LEU A 47 13.43 -5.89 1.67
N GLN A 48 13.00 -4.66 1.42
CA GLN A 48 12.12 -3.91 2.32
C GLN A 48 10.71 -4.49 2.33
N ARG A 49 10.20 -4.95 1.19
CA ARG A 49 8.95 -5.70 1.12
C ARG A 49 9.01 -7.00 1.92
N GLU A 50 10.16 -7.66 2.03
CA GLU A 50 10.30 -8.83 2.90
C GLU A 50 10.39 -8.44 4.38
N LYS A 51 11.20 -7.43 4.72
CA LYS A 51 11.52 -7.05 6.11
C LYS A 51 10.44 -6.24 6.83
N CYS A 52 9.66 -5.44 6.11
CA CYS A 52 8.63 -4.60 6.74
C CYS A 52 7.57 -5.47 7.43
N THR A 53 6.98 -4.97 8.51
CA THR A 53 5.86 -5.64 9.19
C THR A 53 4.60 -5.59 8.35
N TYR A 54 4.38 -4.47 7.66
CA TYR A 54 3.24 -4.23 6.79
C TYR A 54 3.69 -3.88 5.37
N CYS A 55 2.91 -4.30 4.37
CA CYS A 55 3.00 -3.82 2.99
C CYS A 55 1.69 -3.11 2.65
N LEU A 56 1.76 -1.79 2.53
CA LEU A 56 0.64 -0.95 2.11
C LEU A 56 0.69 -0.76 0.59
N TYR A 57 -0.46 -0.95 -0.05
CA TYR A 57 -0.68 -0.65 -1.46
C TYR A 57 -1.77 0.42 -1.57
N VAL A 58 -1.38 1.65 -1.93
CA VAL A 58 -2.32 2.74 -2.22
C VAL A 58 -2.46 2.94 -3.72
N ILE A 59 -3.67 2.79 -4.24
CA ILE A 59 -3.97 3.01 -5.66
C ILE A 59 -4.71 4.34 -5.86
N THR A 60 -4.18 5.19 -6.74
CA THR A 60 -4.81 6.45 -7.19
C THR A 60 -5.07 6.43 -8.69
N VAL A 61 -5.84 7.40 -9.19
CA VAL A 61 -6.16 7.54 -10.63
C VAL A 61 -4.92 7.63 -11.52
N ASP A 62 -3.78 8.07 -10.98
CA ASP A 62 -2.50 8.19 -11.70
C ASP A 62 -1.80 6.85 -11.98
N ILE A 63 -2.45 5.72 -11.67
CA ILE A 63 -1.95 4.38 -11.96
C ILE A 63 -1.77 4.19 -13.48
N LEU A 64 -0.54 3.93 -13.92
CA LEU A 64 -0.23 3.65 -15.33
C LEU A 64 -0.22 2.16 -15.66
N GLY A 65 0.07 1.32 -14.67
CA GLY A 65 0.18 -0.13 -14.81
C GLY A 65 -0.53 -0.85 -13.69
N VAL A 66 -1.09 -2.02 -14.00
CA VAL A 66 -1.94 -2.78 -13.06
C VAL A 66 -1.15 -3.70 -12.13
N TYR A 67 0.18 -3.71 -12.21
CA TYR A 67 1.01 -4.66 -11.47
C TYR A 67 0.80 -4.59 -9.95
N SER A 68 0.77 -3.39 -9.36
CA SER A 68 0.51 -3.23 -7.92
C SER A 68 -0.87 -3.72 -7.48
N ILE A 69 -1.85 -3.78 -8.39
CA ILE A 69 -3.16 -4.40 -8.12
C ILE A 69 -3.02 -5.94 -8.08
N ALA A 70 -2.26 -6.52 -9.01
CA ALA A 70 -1.98 -7.95 -9.00
C ALA A 70 -1.17 -8.35 -7.76
N GLU A 71 -0.18 -7.53 -7.37
CA GLU A 71 0.65 -7.76 -6.20
C GLU A 71 -0.15 -7.77 -4.91
N VAL A 72 -1.05 -6.79 -4.70
CA VAL A 72 -1.84 -6.77 -3.46
C VAL A 72 -2.78 -7.98 -3.37
N VAL A 73 -3.30 -8.47 -4.50
CA VAL A 73 -4.10 -9.71 -4.52
C VAL A 73 -3.23 -10.93 -4.22
N ASP A 74 -2.06 -11.07 -4.82
CA ASP A 74 -1.14 -12.18 -4.56
C ASP A 74 -0.63 -12.19 -3.11
N ASP A 75 -0.20 -11.04 -2.60
CA ASP A 75 0.26 -10.87 -1.23
C ASP A 75 -0.88 -11.03 -0.22
N SER A 76 -2.12 -10.71 -0.57
CA SER A 76 -3.26 -10.99 0.31
C SER A 76 -3.49 -12.50 0.51
N ASN A 77 -3.20 -13.33 -0.50
CA ASN A 77 -3.26 -14.79 -0.38
C ASN A 77 -2.08 -15.34 0.41
N LYS A 78 -0.87 -14.89 0.09
CA LYS A 78 0.38 -15.47 0.63
C LYS A 78 0.73 -14.94 2.01
N ARG A 79 0.37 -13.69 2.31
CA ARG A 79 0.81 -12.95 3.50
C ARG A 79 -0.30 -12.04 4.05
N PRO A 80 -1.53 -12.55 4.30
CA PRO A 80 -2.70 -11.73 4.61
C PRO A 80 -2.49 -10.73 5.76
N GLN A 81 -1.87 -11.17 6.86
CA GLN A 81 -1.66 -10.36 8.07
C GLN A 81 -0.74 -9.13 7.85
N LYS A 82 0.07 -9.15 6.79
CA LYS A 82 0.99 -8.07 6.44
C LYS A 82 0.40 -7.13 5.39
N THR A 83 -0.56 -7.59 4.62
CA THR A 83 -1.03 -6.91 3.40
C THR A 83 -2.15 -5.94 3.71
N ILE A 84 -1.98 -4.69 3.27
CA ILE A 84 -2.96 -3.62 3.43
C ILE A 84 -3.24 -3.02 2.05
N PHE A 85 -4.51 -2.96 1.68
CA PHE A 85 -5.00 -2.32 0.47
C PHE A 85 -5.81 -1.07 0.79
N CYS A 86 -5.56 -0.01 0.04
CA CYS A 86 -6.34 1.22 0.04
C CYS A 86 -6.38 1.76 -1.40
N PHE A 87 -7.48 2.40 -1.79
CA PHE A 87 -7.50 3.21 -3.00
C PHE A 87 -8.20 4.53 -2.71
N LEU A 88 -7.81 5.58 -3.43
CA LEU A 88 -8.43 6.90 -3.32
C LEU A 88 -9.43 7.06 -4.47
N GLU A 89 -10.70 7.25 -4.15
CA GLU A 89 -11.77 7.29 -5.16
C GLU A 89 -11.66 8.50 -6.11
N GLU A 90 -11.04 9.59 -5.64
CA GLU A 90 -10.91 10.84 -6.41
C GLU A 90 -10.23 10.61 -7.77
N GLY A 91 -10.88 11.10 -8.82
CA GLY A 91 -10.41 11.00 -10.21
C GLY A 91 -10.83 9.73 -10.95
N PHE A 92 -11.18 8.64 -10.26
CA PHE A 92 -11.68 7.44 -10.91
C PHE A 92 -13.13 7.60 -11.39
N SER A 93 -13.46 6.96 -12.52
CA SER A 93 -14.85 6.81 -12.95
C SER A 93 -15.65 5.84 -12.06
N PRO A 94 -16.99 5.92 -12.03
CA PRO A 94 -17.79 4.99 -11.22
C PRO A 94 -17.54 3.49 -11.51
N PRO A 95 -17.38 3.04 -12.78
CA PRO A 95 -17.03 1.64 -13.07
C PRO A 95 -15.64 1.23 -12.54
N GLN A 96 -14.66 2.13 -12.56
CA GLN A 96 -13.34 1.88 -11.99
C GLN A 96 -13.41 1.75 -10.47
N ILE A 97 -14.18 2.62 -9.79
CA ILE A 97 -14.43 2.53 -8.35
C ILE A 97 -15.09 1.19 -8.00
N GLN A 98 -16.11 0.76 -8.74
CA GLN A 98 -16.75 -0.55 -8.53
C GLN A 98 -15.76 -1.70 -8.70
N SER A 99 -14.88 -1.62 -9.69
CA SER A 99 -13.84 -2.63 -9.94
C SER A 99 -12.83 -2.69 -8.79
N LEU A 100 -12.36 -1.54 -8.29
CA LEU A 100 -11.45 -1.44 -7.15
C LEU A 100 -12.12 -1.91 -5.84
N LYS A 101 -13.42 -1.67 -5.65
CA LYS A 101 -14.20 -2.24 -4.54
C LYS A 101 -14.28 -3.76 -4.61
N ALA A 102 -14.45 -4.33 -5.81
CA ALA A 102 -14.40 -5.79 -5.99
C ALA A 102 -13.02 -6.36 -5.65
N VAL A 103 -11.93 -5.68 -6.05
CA VAL A 103 -10.56 -6.03 -5.62
C VAL A 103 -10.42 -5.97 -4.10
N GLY A 104 -10.89 -4.90 -3.46
CA GLY A 104 -10.86 -4.76 -2.01
C GLY A 104 -11.61 -5.88 -1.29
N LYS A 105 -12.76 -6.31 -1.83
CA LYS A 105 -13.52 -7.47 -1.32
C LYS A 105 -12.70 -8.77 -1.44
N MET A 106 -12.01 -8.99 -2.55
CA MET A 106 -11.12 -10.15 -2.71
C MET A 106 -9.98 -10.13 -1.69
N VAL A 107 -9.33 -8.98 -1.51
CA VAL A 107 -8.26 -8.80 -0.50
C VAL A 107 -8.77 -9.13 0.91
N GLN A 108 -9.94 -8.63 1.29
CA GLN A 108 -10.55 -8.96 2.59
C GLN A 108 -10.88 -10.46 2.73
N ASN A 109 -11.44 -11.07 1.68
CA ASN A 109 -11.79 -12.49 1.70
C ASN A 109 -10.55 -13.39 1.87
N ASN A 110 -9.38 -12.95 1.41
CA ASN A 110 -8.12 -13.66 1.62
C ASN A 110 -7.55 -13.47 3.05
N GLY A 111 -8.20 -12.66 3.89
CA GLY A 111 -7.82 -12.40 5.28
C GLY A 111 -6.91 -11.17 5.46
N ALA A 112 -6.68 -10.39 4.40
CA ALA A 112 -5.90 -9.16 4.44
C ALA A 112 -6.77 -7.93 4.74
N HIS A 113 -6.12 -6.78 4.92
CA HIS A 113 -6.81 -5.55 5.31
C HIS A 113 -7.17 -4.71 4.08
N TRP A 114 -8.44 -4.40 3.87
CA TRP A 114 -8.87 -3.31 2.97
C TRP A 114 -9.43 -2.19 3.82
N LEU A 115 -8.79 -1.01 3.72
CA LEU A 115 -9.12 0.18 4.51
C LEU A 115 -9.60 1.30 3.59
N ASN A 116 -10.50 2.13 4.09
CA ASN A 116 -11.14 3.19 3.35
C ASN A 116 -10.43 4.53 3.55
N GLY A 117 -9.45 4.79 2.67
CA GLY A 117 -8.71 6.06 2.63
C GLY A 117 -7.57 6.15 3.63
N LEU A 118 -6.76 7.21 3.47
CA LEU A 118 -5.54 7.42 4.25
C LEU A 118 -5.74 7.57 5.77
N PRO A 119 -6.83 8.21 6.28
CA PRO A 119 -7.04 8.31 7.72
C PRO A 119 -7.19 6.96 8.41
N GLU A 120 -7.93 6.03 7.81
CA GLU A 120 -8.10 4.68 8.37
C GLU A 120 -6.79 3.89 8.30
N VAL A 121 -6.01 4.06 7.22
CA VAL A 121 -4.67 3.50 7.10
C VAL A 121 -3.74 4.00 8.20
N ALA A 122 -3.68 5.30 8.43
CA ALA A 122 -2.85 5.88 9.50
C ALA A 122 -3.27 5.38 10.89
N LEU A 123 -4.58 5.33 11.17
CA LEU A 123 -5.10 4.82 12.42
C LEU A 123 -4.69 3.35 12.65
N PHE A 124 -4.89 2.49 11.65
CA PHE A 124 -4.53 1.09 11.71
C PHE A 124 -3.03 0.88 11.97
N LEU A 125 -2.17 1.61 11.24
CA LEU A 125 -0.73 1.49 11.35
C LEU A 125 -0.20 2.00 12.70
N ASN A 126 -0.81 3.03 13.26
CA ASN A 126 -0.41 3.63 14.55
C ASN A 126 -0.92 2.84 15.77
N GLN A 127 -2.10 2.21 15.69
CA GLN A 127 -2.66 1.42 16.80
C GLN A 127 -1.83 0.17 17.14
N ASN A 128 -1.01 -0.29 16.21
CA ASN A 128 -0.22 -1.51 16.34
C ASN A 128 1.17 -1.28 16.96
N LEU A 129 1.44 -0.17 17.62
CA LEU A 129 2.78 0.16 18.15
C LEU A 129 3.20 -0.63 19.40
N TYR A 130 2.30 -1.42 20.02
CA TYR A 130 2.54 -2.17 21.25
C TYR A 130 2.19 -3.65 21.11
#